data_AF-A0A955WK31-F1
#
_entry.id   AF-A0A955WK31-F1
#
_cell.length_a   1.000
_cell.length_b   1.000
_cell.length_c   1.000
_cell.angle_alpha   90.00
_cell.angle_beta   90.00
_cell.angle_gamma   90.00
#
_symmetry.space_group_name_H-M   'P 1'
#
loop_
_entity.id
_entity.type
_entity.pdbx_description
1 polymer ?
#
loop_
_entity_poly.entity_id
_entity_poly.type
_entity_poly.pdbx_seq_one_letter_code
_entity_poly.pdbx_strand_id
1 'polypeptide(L)'
;RCEVYCNRMEQNCPDSWADRDTCMQFCAEMPDDAPQGSVEGDSVQCRIYHASVPAAADPALHCPHAALSGAGVCGSGCDVYCRNVMDHCTEELAIYPSMDACMAACGAMPNDGEDGATEGNSVQCRLYHSSFPAEESPAVHCPHASINGGGVCGDACDAYCDQLEAHCVGNNAQYPSRQACRAGCIELSRDGDFNAVDGDSVQCRAYHASFPAASDAALHCPHAGYDGGGVCVDPR
;
A
#
# COMPACT_ATOMS: atom_id res chain seq x y z
N ARG A 1 4.63 0.35 26.13
CA ARG A 1 4.43 1.59 25.32
C ARG A 1 3.03 1.60 24.71
N CYS A 2 2.57 0.47 24.15
CA CYS A 2 1.22 0.35 23.60
C CYS A 2 0.07 0.65 24.55
N GLU A 3 0.14 0.22 25.81
CA GLU A 3 -0.85 0.64 26.82
C GLU A 3 -0.99 2.17 26.92
N VAL A 4 0.13 2.90 26.88
CA VAL A 4 0.10 4.37 26.93
C VAL A 4 -0.49 4.91 25.64
N TYR A 5 -0.04 4.41 24.49
CA TYR A 5 -0.57 4.80 23.19
C TYR A 5 -2.09 4.60 23.10
N CYS A 6 -2.59 3.39 23.36
CA CYS A 6 -4.01 3.08 23.23
C CYS A 6 -4.88 3.81 24.26
N ASN A 7 -4.39 4.02 25.49
CA ASN A 7 -5.08 4.89 26.44
C ASN A 7 -5.22 6.34 25.93
N ARG A 8 -4.23 6.84 25.19
CA ARG A 8 -4.28 8.19 24.59
C ARG A 8 -5.18 8.24 23.37
N MET A 9 -5.14 7.21 22.53
CA MET A 9 -6.04 7.09 21.38
C MET A 9 -7.50 7.02 21.83
N GLU A 10 -7.85 6.15 22.78
CA GLU A 10 -9.22 6.08 23.33
C GLU A 10 -9.68 7.40 23.96
N GLN A 11 -8.76 8.15 24.58
CA GLN A 11 -9.08 9.41 25.23
C GLN A 11 -9.31 10.56 24.24
N ASN A 12 -8.45 10.70 23.24
CA ASN A 12 -8.38 11.90 22.40
C ASN A 12 -8.76 11.65 20.93
N CYS A 13 -8.76 10.39 20.49
CA CYS A 13 -9.01 9.94 19.12
C CYS A 13 -9.91 8.67 19.11
N PRO A 14 -11.10 8.70 19.75
CA PRO A 14 -11.89 7.50 20.02
C PRO A 14 -12.37 6.76 18.76
N ASP A 15 -12.39 7.44 17.61
CA ASP A 15 -12.83 6.86 16.33
C ASP A 15 -11.67 6.26 15.51
N SER A 16 -10.42 6.35 15.98
CA SER A 16 -9.25 5.86 15.24
C SER A 16 -9.11 4.34 15.23
N TRP A 17 -9.74 3.64 16.17
CA TRP A 17 -9.67 2.19 16.28
C TRP A 17 -11.04 1.62 16.57
N ALA A 18 -11.35 0.46 15.97
CA ALA A 18 -12.61 -0.24 16.23
C ALA A 18 -12.75 -0.64 17.71
N ASP A 19 -11.66 -1.14 18.29
CA ASP A 19 -11.56 -1.48 19.71
C ASP A 19 -10.11 -1.43 20.21
N ARG A 20 -9.95 -1.65 21.52
CA ARG A 20 -8.66 -1.63 22.21
C ARG A 20 -7.73 -2.73 21.71
N ASP A 21 -8.26 -3.92 21.44
CA ASP A 21 -7.45 -5.07 21.03
C ASP A 21 -6.83 -4.80 19.66
N THR A 22 -7.62 -4.25 18.74
CA THR A 22 -7.16 -3.75 17.43
C THR A 22 -6.05 -2.70 17.61
N CYS A 23 -6.26 -1.70 18.49
CA CYS A 23 -5.22 -0.70 18.78
C CYS A 23 -3.91 -1.34 19.27
N MET A 24 -4.01 -2.35 20.15
CA MET A 24 -2.84 -3.02 20.73
C MET A 24 -2.09 -3.85 19.69
N GLN A 25 -2.79 -4.53 18.77
CA GLN A 25 -2.19 -5.25 17.65
C GLN A 25 -1.43 -4.30 16.73
N PHE A 26 -2.06 -3.23 16.26
CA PHE A 26 -1.37 -2.25 15.40
C PHE A 26 -0.20 -1.56 16.08
N CYS A 27 -0.29 -1.32 17.39
CA CYS A 27 0.82 -0.72 18.11
C CYS A 27 2.03 -1.64 18.23
N ALA A 28 1.82 -2.97 18.29
CA ALA A 28 2.91 -3.93 18.33
C ALA A 28 3.78 -3.85 17.06
N GLU A 29 3.18 -3.46 15.93
CA GLU A 29 3.83 -3.28 14.61
C GLU A 29 4.61 -1.96 14.46
N MET A 30 4.52 -1.04 15.43
CA MET A 30 5.15 0.27 15.32
C MET A 30 6.59 0.23 15.88
N PRO A 31 7.58 0.82 15.19
CA PRO A 31 8.94 0.91 15.72
C PRO A 31 8.99 1.58 17.09
N ASP A 32 9.76 1.01 18.00
CA ASP A 32 9.87 1.47 19.39
C ASP A 32 11.28 1.92 19.79
N ASP A 33 12.17 2.10 18.83
CA ASP A 33 13.55 2.54 19.01
C ASP A 33 13.69 4.06 19.21
N ALA A 34 12.67 4.84 18.84
CA ALA A 34 12.68 6.29 18.99
C ALA A 34 12.71 6.75 20.47
N PRO A 35 13.35 7.91 20.77
CA PRO A 35 13.31 8.55 22.08
C PRO A 35 11.89 8.94 22.53
N GLN A 36 11.68 8.99 23.84
CA GLN A 36 10.43 9.50 24.38
C GLN A 36 10.23 10.97 24.00
N GLY A 37 9.04 11.31 23.50
CA GLY A 37 8.70 12.68 23.11
C GLY A 37 9.18 13.06 21.70
N SER A 38 9.60 12.10 20.87
CA SER A 38 9.73 12.32 19.43
C SER A 38 8.44 12.92 18.86
N VAL A 39 8.59 13.86 17.94
CA VAL A 39 7.47 14.60 17.30
C VAL A 39 7.38 14.33 15.81
N GLU A 40 8.28 13.51 15.29
CA GLU A 40 8.39 13.11 13.89
C GLU A 40 9.04 11.72 13.80
N GLY A 41 8.91 11.09 12.63
CA GLY A 41 9.47 9.77 12.32
C GLY A 41 8.54 8.60 12.68
N ASP A 42 8.61 7.51 11.91
CA ASP A 42 7.78 6.32 12.14
C ASP A 42 8.16 5.62 13.45
N SER A 43 7.40 5.91 14.50
CA SER A 43 7.58 5.27 15.80
C SER A 43 6.35 5.40 16.69
N VAL A 44 6.20 4.45 17.62
CA VAL A 44 5.18 4.52 18.67
C VAL A 44 5.37 5.77 19.55
N GLN A 45 6.59 6.29 19.72
CA GLN A 45 6.82 7.50 20.52
C GLN A 45 6.30 8.76 19.85
N CYS A 46 6.50 8.91 18.53
CA CYS A 46 5.89 9.98 17.75
C CYS A 46 4.37 9.93 17.87
N ARG A 47 3.79 8.74 17.70
CA ARG A 47 2.33 8.55 17.75
C ARG A 47 1.77 8.81 19.15
N ILE A 48 2.47 8.43 20.22
CA ILE A 48 2.12 8.81 21.60
C ILE A 48 2.13 10.33 21.77
N TYR A 49 3.13 11.03 21.23
CA TYR A 49 3.18 12.50 21.30
C TYR A 49 1.93 13.10 20.67
N HIS A 50 1.60 12.70 19.44
CA HIS A 50 0.44 13.23 18.73
C HIS A 50 -0.89 12.83 19.37
N ALA A 51 -1.02 11.62 19.90
CA ALA A 51 -2.21 11.16 20.62
C ALA A 51 -2.43 11.84 21.98
N SER A 52 -1.43 12.56 22.52
CA SER A 52 -1.48 13.11 23.88
C SER A 52 -2.05 14.54 23.92
N VAL A 53 -1.31 15.50 24.49
CA VAL A 53 -1.73 16.91 24.62
C VAL A 53 -2.09 17.55 23.26
N PRO A 54 -1.36 17.29 22.15
CA PRO A 54 -1.73 17.80 20.83
C PRO A 54 -3.13 17.37 20.39
N ALA A 55 -3.45 16.06 20.36
CA ALA A 55 -4.79 15.60 20.02
C ALA A 55 -5.87 16.08 20.99
N ALA A 56 -5.57 16.22 22.29
CA ALA A 56 -6.53 16.80 23.23
C ALA A 56 -6.88 18.27 22.91
N ALA A 57 -5.98 19.00 22.25
CA ALA A 57 -6.19 20.40 21.85
C ALA A 57 -6.81 20.55 20.46
N ASP A 58 -6.38 19.73 19.50
CA ASP A 58 -6.91 19.69 18.13
C ASP A 58 -6.90 18.24 17.59
N PRO A 59 -7.96 17.47 17.84
CA PRO A 59 -8.05 16.08 17.39
C PRO A 59 -8.00 15.96 15.85
N ALA A 60 -8.63 16.88 15.13
CA ALA A 60 -8.72 16.82 13.68
C ALA A 60 -7.35 16.93 13.01
N LEU A 61 -6.46 17.74 13.59
CA LEU A 61 -5.08 17.86 13.11
C LEU A 61 -4.19 16.70 13.56
N HIS A 62 -4.31 16.24 14.82
CA HIS A 62 -3.30 15.37 15.42
C HIS A 62 -3.65 13.88 15.47
N CYS A 63 -4.93 13.50 15.42
CA CYS A 63 -5.30 12.09 15.36
C CYS A 63 -4.76 11.37 14.11
N PRO A 64 -4.77 11.96 12.90
CA PRO A 64 -4.17 11.30 11.73
C PRO A 64 -2.67 11.03 11.89
N HIS A 65 -1.93 11.93 12.56
CA HIS A 65 -0.50 11.71 12.82
C HIS A 65 -0.27 10.55 13.81
N ALA A 66 -1.22 10.32 14.71
CA ALA A 66 -1.16 9.24 15.70
C ALA A 66 -1.74 7.91 15.18
N ALA A 67 -2.61 7.94 14.18
CA ALA A 67 -3.20 6.78 13.51
C ALA A 67 -2.17 6.02 12.67
N LEU A 68 -2.50 4.82 12.20
CA LEU A 68 -1.57 3.88 11.55
C LEU A 68 -0.68 4.49 10.45
N SER A 69 -1.25 5.28 9.54
CA SER A 69 -0.51 5.84 8.40
C SER A 69 0.56 6.86 8.81
N GLY A 70 0.44 7.45 10.00
CA GLY A 70 1.31 8.52 10.49
C GLY A 70 1.13 9.86 9.78
N ALA A 71 0.28 9.90 8.75
CA ALA A 71 -0.07 11.09 7.96
C ALA A 71 1.13 11.96 7.54
N GLY A 72 2.28 11.35 7.26
CA GLY A 72 3.51 12.04 6.85
C GLY A 72 4.32 12.66 8.00
N VAL A 73 3.82 12.61 9.24
CA VAL A 73 4.51 13.14 10.42
C VAL A 73 5.18 12.02 11.20
N CYS A 74 4.42 11.01 11.61
CA CYS A 74 4.94 9.82 12.25
C CYS A 74 5.18 8.70 11.24
N GLY A 75 5.80 9.04 10.10
CA GLY A 75 5.94 8.18 8.92
C GLY A 75 5.00 8.58 7.79
N SER A 76 5.41 8.38 6.54
CA SER A 76 4.50 8.47 5.40
C SER A 76 3.72 7.16 5.23
N GLY A 77 2.55 7.23 4.58
CA GLY A 77 1.77 6.03 4.28
C GLY A 77 2.60 4.97 3.54
N CYS A 78 3.46 5.38 2.60
CA CYS A 78 4.36 4.47 1.89
C CYS A 78 5.48 3.90 2.76
N ASP A 79 6.08 4.70 3.65
CA ASP A 79 7.14 4.18 4.54
C ASP A 79 6.58 3.08 5.45
N VAL A 80 5.41 3.33 6.07
CA VAL A 80 4.77 2.35 6.96
C VAL A 80 4.29 1.14 6.17
N TYR A 81 3.66 1.35 5.00
CA TYR A 81 3.18 0.27 4.14
C TYR A 81 4.32 -0.64 3.68
N CYS A 82 5.41 -0.04 3.17
CA CYS A 82 6.52 -0.79 2.63
C CYS A 82 7.31 -1.50 3.71
N ARG A 83 7.50 -0.92 4.90
CA ARG A 83 8.06 -1.66 6.04
C ARG A 83 7.23 -2.91 6.34
N ASN A 84 5.93 -2.74 6.55
CA ASN A 84 5.01 -3.84 6.87
C ASN A 84 4.99 -4.94 5.78
N VAL A 85 4.95 -4.56 4.50
CA VAL A 85 4.99 -5.54 3.40
C VAL A 85 6.30 -6.33 3.42
N MET A 86 7.43 -5.66 3.63
CA MET A 86 8.74 -6.35 3.64
C MET A 86 8.90 -7.26 4.86
N ASP A 87 8.23 -6.94 5.98
CA ASP A 87 8.27 -7.74 7.21
C ASP A 87 7.34 -8.96 7.14
N HIS A 88 6.12 -8.83 6.58
CA HIS A 88 5.10 -9.88 6.63
C HIS A 88 4.90 -10.67 5.34
N CYS A 89 5.16 -10.05 4.19
CA CYS A 89 4.95 -10.67 2.89
C CYS A 89 6.30 -11.09 2.32
N THR A 90 6.73 -12.29 2.68
CA THR A 90 8.06 -12.84 2.37
C THR A 90 7.98 -14.13 1.55
N GLU A 91 9.13 -14.61 1.06
CA GLU A 91 9.24 -15.85 0.29
C GLU A 91 8.29 -15.86 -0.94
N GLU A 92 7.46 -16.89 -1.09
CA GLU A 92 6.45 -17.01 -2.15
C GLU A 92 5.37 -15.93 -2.11
N LEU A 93 5.20 -15.28 -0.95
CA LEU A 93 4.26 -14.18 -0.76
C LEU A 93 4.91 -12.80 -0.93
N ALA A 94 6.20 -12.74 -1.28
CA ALA A 94 6.89 -11.49 -1.52
C ALA A 94 6.21 -10.69 -2.65
N ILE A 95 5.85 -9.45 -2.32
CA ILE A 95 5.21 -8.50 -3.25
C ILE A 95 6.27 -7.71 -4.02
N TYR A 96 7.33 -7.28 -3.32
CA TYR A 96 8.39 -6.45 -3.87
C TYR A 96 9.76 -7.06 -3.63
N PRO A 97 10.71 -6.91 -4.57
CA PRO A 97 12.07 -7.43 -4.41
C PRO A 97 12.93 -6.55 -3.48
N SER A 98 12.52 -5.31 -3.19
CA SER A 98 13.28 -4.38 -2.34
C SER A 98 12.40 -3.25 -1.82
N MET A 99 12.90 -2.53 -0.82
CA MET A 99 12.28 -1.31 -0.31
C MET A 99 12.11 -0.25 -1.41
N ASP A 100 13.14 -0.03 -2.24
CA ASP A 100 13.07 0.94 -3.34
C ASP A 100 11.99 0.56 -4.37
N ALA A 101 11.85 -0.74 -4.67
CA ALA A 101 10.78 -1.23 -5.55
C ALA A 101 9.40 -0.99 -4.93
N CYS A 102 9.23 -1.27 -3.64
CA CYS A 102 7.98 -0.98 -2.94
C CYS A 102 7.64 0.52 -2.99
N MET A 103 8.59 1.39 -2.69
CA MET A 103 8.38 2.84 -2.67
C MET A 103 8.01 3.38 -4.07
N ALA A 104 8.64 2.85 -5.13
CA ALA A 104 8.32 3.22 -6.51
C ALA A 104 6.88 2.85 -6.90
N ALA A 105 6.41 1.66 -6.50
CA ALA A 105 5.03 1.23 -6.73
C ALA A 105 4.04 2.02 -5.87
N CYS A 106 4.34 2.22 -4.58
CA CYS A 106 3.48 2.93 -3.64
C CYS A 106 3.27 4.40 -4.03
N GLY A 107 4.30 5.06 -4.55
CA GLY A 107 4.20 6.46 -5.00
C GLY A 107 3.21 6.68 -6.15
N ALA A 108 2.79 5.62 -6.85
CA ALA A 108 1.78 5.67 -7.89
C ALA A 108 0.37 5.29 -7.39
N MET A 109 0.21 4.86 -6.14
CA MET A 109 -1.08 4.50 -5.56
C MET A 109 -1.81 5.74 -5.01
N PRO A 110 -3.15 5.79 -5.08
CA PRO A 110 -3.91 6.85 -4.39
C PRO A 110 -3.63 6.83 -2.89
N ASN A 111 -3.43 8.00 -2.29
CA ASN A 111 -3.14 8.16 -0.85
C ASN A 111 -4.21 9.02 -0.15
N ASP A 112 -5.42 8.99 -0.69
CA ASP A 112 -6.60 9.75 -0.24
C ASP A 112 -7.62 8.87 0.52
N GLY A 113 -7.24 7.65 0.88
CA GLY A 113 -8.05 6.76 1.71
C GLY A 113 -8.11 7.20 3.17
N GLU A 114 -9.15 6.77 3.87
CA GLU A 114 -9.27 6.95 5.32
C GLU A 114 -8.26 6.05 6.07
N ASP A 115 -7.77 6.52 7.21
CA ASP A 115 -6.92 5.71 8.07
C ASP A 115 -7.68 4.46 8.55
N GLY A 116 -7.05 3.29 8.44
CA GLY A 116 -7.68 2.02 8.79
C GLY A 116 -8.69 1.50 7.76
N ALA A 117 -8.75 2.09 6.56
CA ALA A 117 -9.56 1.56 5.47
C ALA A 117 -9.27 0.06 5.24
N THR A 118 -10.32 -0.75 5.12
CA THR A 118 -10.22 -2.20 4.85
C THR A 118 -10.63 -2.55 3.42
N GLU A 119 -11.02 -1.55 2.63
CA GLU A 119 -11.39 -1.67 1.23
C GLU A 119 -11.09 -0.36 0.48
N GLY A 120 -11.10 -0.43 -0.85
CA GLY A 120 -10.85 0.72 -1.73
C GLY A 120 -9.40 0.84 -2.21
N ASN A 121 -9.21 1.47 -3.37
CA ASN A 121 -7.89 1.58 -4.02
C ASN A 121 -7.06 2.69 -3.36
N SER A 122 -6.41 2.40 -2.23
CA SER A 122 -5.56 3.35 -1.54
C SER A 122 -4.36 2.71 -0.84
N VAL A 123 -3.33 3.51 -0.58
CA VAL A 123 -2.20 3.13 0.29
C VAL A 123 -2.69 2.74 1.68
N GLN A 124 -3.70 3.44 2.22
CA GLN A 124 -4.27 3.16 3.54
C GLN A 124 -4.89 1.75 3.62
N CYS A 125 -5.61 1.33 2.58
CA CYS A 125 -6.15 -0.04 2.53
C CYS A 125 -5.03 -1.09 2.47
N ARG A 126 -4.03 -0.85 1.62
CA ARG A 126 -2.89 -1.76 1.48
C ARG A 126 -2.06 -1.84 2.76
N LEU A 127 -1.93 -0.72 3.46
CA LEU A 127 -1.27 -0.63 4.76
C LEU A 127 -2.01 -1.42 5.84
N TYR A 128 -3.35 -1.34 5.89
CA TYR A 128 -4.15 -2.20 6.76
C TYR A 128 -3.85 -3.67 6.48
N HIS A 129 -3.91 -4.08 5.21
CA HIS A 129 -3.68 -5.46 4.85
C HIS A 129 -2.23 -5.94 4.94
N SER A 130 -1.23 -5.05 4.90
CA SER A 130 0.16 -5.44 5.11
C SER A 130 0.58 -5.49 6.58
N SER A 131 -0.22 -4.96 7.49
CA SER A 131 0.07 -4.89 8.94
C SER A 131 -0.23 -6.20 9.68
N PHE A 132 -0.75 -6.13 10.92
CA PHE A 132 -1.10 -7.30 11.74
C PHE A 132 -1.96 -8.36 11.01
N PRO A 133 -2.88 -8.04 10.07
CA PRO A 133 -3.60 -9.09 9.34
C PRO A 133 -2.67 -9.95 8.49
N ALA A 134 -1.63 -9.37 7.87
CA ALA A 134 -0.63 -10.15 7.15
C ALA A 134 0.32 -10.90 8.10
N GLU A 135 0.59 -10.39 9.29
CA GLU A 135 1.30 -11.14 10.33
C GLU A 135 0.52 -12.42 10.71
N GLU A 136 -0.79 -12.31 10.94
CA GLU A 136 -1.64 -13.42 11.37
C GLU A 136 -1.99 -14.41 10.24
N SER A 137 -2.17 -13.92 9.01
CA SER A 137 -2.63 -14.72 7.86
C SER A 137 -2.09 -14.18 6.53
N PRO A 138 -0.78 -14.31 6.28
CA PRO A 138 -0.12 -13.66 5.14
C PRO A 138 -0.68 -14.13 3.79
N ALA A 139 -1.01 -15.41 3.63
CA ALA A 139 -1.57 -15.94 2.38
C ALA A 139 -2.93 -15.31 2.00
N VAL A 140 -3.68 -14.81 2.98
CA VAL A 140 -4.96 -14.12 2.76
C VAL A 140 -4.72 -12.63 2.48
N HIS A 141 -3.82 -12.00 3.23
CA HIS A 141 -3.74 -10.53 3.27
C HIS A 141 -2.64 -9.92 2.38
N CYS A 142 -1.55 -10.63 2.10
CA CYS A 142 -0.53 -10.16 1.15
C CYS A 142 -1.07 -9.90 -0.26
N PRO A 143 -1.98 -10.73 -0.82
CA PRO A 143 -2.64 -10.40 -2.09
C PRO A 143 -3.40 -9.07 -2.06
N HIS A 144 -4.05 -8.73 -0.95
CA HIS A 144 -4.77 -7.46 -0.80
C HIS A 144 -3.82 -6.26 -0.67
N ALA A 145 -2.67 -6.47 -0.04
CA ALA A 145 -1.60 -5.49 0.06
C ALA A 145 -0.82 -5.30 -1.26
N SER A 146 -1.00 -6.17 -2.26
CA SER A 146 -0.29 -6.11 -3.54
C SER A 146 -0.69 -4.90 -4.40
N ILE A 147 0.10 -4.65 -5.46
CA ILE A 147 -0.19 -3.62 -6.48
C ILE A 147 -1.60 -3.76 -7.03
N ASN A 148 -2.07 -5.00 -7.23
CA ASN A 148 -3.39 -5.30 -7.82
C ASN A 148 -4.54 -5.19 -6.82
N GLY A 149 -4.23 -5.14 -5.52
CA GLY A 149 -5.20 -5.05 -4.43
C GLY A 149 -6.04 -6.27 -4.13
N GLY A 150 -5.81 -7.39 -4.83
CA GLY A 150 -6.48 -8.66 -4.55
C GLY A 150 -8.01 -8.59 -4.61
N GLY A 151 -8.57 -7.57 -5.27
CA GLY A 151 -10.00 -7.30 -5.31
C GLY A 151 -10.60 -6.69 -4.03
N VAL A 152 -9.78 -6.43 -3.00
CA VAL A 152 -10.21 -5.81 -1.74
C VAL A 152 -9.80 -4.35 -1.68
N CYS A 153 -8.50 -4.10 -1.89
CA CYS A 153 -7.96 -2.75 -1.96
C CYS A 153 -8.01 -2.20 -3.38
N GLY A 154 -9.23 -2.12 -3.92
CA GLY A 154 -9.52 -1.59 -5.24
C GLY A 154 -9.75 -2.64 -6.32
N ASP A 155 -10.34 -2.18 -7.43
CA ASP A 155 -10.41 -2.97 -8.66
C ASP A 155 -9.01 -3.04 -9.31
N ALA A 156 -8.63 -4.24 -9.77
CA ALA A 156 -7.32 -4.48 -10.37
C ALA A 156 -7.04 -3.57 -11.58
N CYS A 157 -8.06 -3.19 -12.36
CA CYS A 157 -7.88 -2.29 -13.49
C CYS A 157 -7.62 -0.86 -13.07
N ASP A 158 -8.23 -0.36 -12.00
CA ASP A 158 -7.92 0.97 -11.50
C ASP A 158 -6.48 1.02 -10.99
N ALA A 159 -6.07 0.03 -10.19
CA ALA A 159 -4.71 -0.02 -9.66
C ALA A 159 -3.65 -0.18 -10.76
N TYR A 160 -3.90 -1.03 -11.77
CA TYR A 160 -3.06 -1.16 -12.96
C TYR A 160 -2.95 0.15 -13.75
N CYS A 161 -4.06 0.84 -13.99
CA CYS A 161 -4.05 2.09 -14.73
C CYS A 161 -3.34 3.21 -13.97
N ASP A 162 -3.41 3.23 -12.63
CA ASP A 162 -2.65 4.18 -11.82
C ASP A 162 -1.13 4.02 -12.03
N GLN A 163 -0.63 2.77 -12.03
CA GLN A 163 0.78 2.47 -12.28
C GLN A 163 1.21 2.88 -13.69
N LEU A 164 0.41 2.60 -14.72
CA LEU A 164 0.69 3.01 -16.09
C LEU A 164 0.74 4.53 -16.26
N GLU A 165 -0.20 5.25 -15.66
CA GLU A 165 -0.25 6.71 -15.75
C GLU A 165 0.93 7.38 -15.03
N ALA A 166 1.49 6.73 -14.01
CA ALA A 166 2.68 7.21 -13.32
C ALA A 166 3.97 6.90 -14.09
N HIS A 167 4.15 5.66 -14.56
CA HIS A 167 5.46 5.16 -15.02
C HIS A 167 5.58 5.00 -16.53
N CYS A 168 4.47 4.83 -17.24
CA CYS A 168 4.43 4.58 -18.69
C CYS A 168 3.84 5.78 -19.43
N VAL A 169 4.64 6.85 -19.55
CA VAL A 169 4.24 8.13 -20.16
C VAL A 169 5.06 8.46 -21.42
N GLY A 170 4.62 9.47 -22.17
CA GLY A 170 5.32 9.94 -23.37
C GLY A 170 5.44 8.85 -24.43
N ASN A 171 6.67 8.56 -24.88
CA ASN A 171 6.91 7.51 -25.88
C ASN A 171 6.66 6.09 -25.35
N ASN A 172 6.58 5.92 -24.03
CA ASN A 172 6.29 4.65 -23.37
C ASN A 172 4.81 4.51 -22.99
N ALA A 173 3.95 5.45 -23.39
CA ALA A 173 2.52 5.38 -23.14
C ALA A 173 1.88 4.16 -23.82
N GLN A 174 1.18 3.34 -23.03
CA GLN A 174 0.54 2.11 -23.50
C GLN A 174 -0.91 2.32 -23.93
N TYR A 175 -1.58 3.34 -23.39
CA TYR A 175 -2.94 3.72 -23.74
C TYR A 175 -3.03 5.23 -23.97
N PRO A 176 -3.94 5.67 -24.85
CA PRO A 176 -4.13 7.10 -25.11
C PRO A 176 -4.85 7.85 -23.97
N SER A 177 -5.48 7.14 -23.03
CA SER A 177 -6.18 7.73 -21.88
C SER A 177 -6.48 6.68 -20.80
N ARG A 178 -6.80 7.14 -19.58
CA ARG A 178 -7.35 6.27 -18.52
C ARG A 178 -8.54 5.45 -18.97
N GLN A 179 -9.46 6.07 -19.71
CA GLN A 179 -10.65 5.39 -20.20
C GLN A 179 -10.28 4.24 -21.15
N ALA A 180 -9.30 4.45 -22.03
CA ALA A 180 -8.80 3.40 -22.91
C ALA A 180 -8.07 2.30 -22.13
N CYS A 181 -7.27 2.68 -21.11
CA CYS A 181 -6.62 1.72 -20.21
C CYS A 181 -7.65 0.80 -19.54
N ARG A 182 -8.70 1.38 -18.93
CA ARG A 182 -9.76 0.59 -18.31
C ARG A 182 -10.52 -0.28 -19.30
N ALA A 183 -10.84 0.24 -20.48
CA ALA A 183 -11.52 -0.51 -21.52
C ALA A 183 -10.69 -1.71 -22.02
N GLY A 184 -9.37 -1.56 -22.14
CA GLY A 184 -8.49 -2.69 -22.46
C GLY A 184 -8.36 -3.67 -21.29
N CYS A 185 -8.25 -3.16 -20.08
CA CYS A 185 -8.04 -4.00 -18.89
C CYS A 185 -9.21 -4.96 -18.60
N ILE A 186 -10.46 -4.53 -18.79
CA ILE A 186 -11.62 -5.40 -18.52
C ILE A 186 -11.67 -6.64 -19.42
N GLU A 187 -10.95 -6.65 -20.54
CA GLU A 187 -10.83 -7.80 -21.44
C GLU A 187 -9.74 -8.79 -21.01
N LEU A 188 -8.88 -8.42 -20.06
CA LEU A 188 -7.79 -9.25 -19.57
C LEU A 188 -8.26 -10.23 -18.50
N SER A 189 -7.59 -11.39 -18.42
CA SER A 189 -7.81 -12.33 -17.33
C SER A 189 -7.46 -11.71 -15.98
N ARG A 190 -8.25 -12.06 -14.97
CA ARG A 190 -8.00 -11.73 -13.55
C ARG A 190 -7.53 -12.96 -12.76
N ASP A 191 -7.25 -14.06 -13.44
CA ASP A 191 -6.90 -15.34 -12.81
C ASP A 191 -5.40 -15.50 -12.55
N GLY A 192 -4.59 -14.47 -12.86
CA GLY A 192 -3.16 -14.47 -12.56
C GLY A 192 -2.89 -14.33 -11.06
N ASP A 193 -1.78 -14.92 -10.61
CA ASP A 193 -1.30 -14.72 -9.24
C ASP A 193 -1.00 -13.24 -8.98
N PHE A 194 -1.19 -12.76 -7.75
CA PHE A 194 -1.05 -11.33 -7.41
C PHE A 194 0.36 -10.77 -7.67
N ASN A 195 1.36 -11.65 -7.74
CA ASN A 195 2.77 -11.37 -8.03
C ASN A 195 3.22 -11.96 -9.38
N ALA A 196 2.29 -12.25 -10.29
CA ALA A 196 2.61 -12.79 -11.61
C ALA A 196 3.61 -11.88 -12.36
N VAL A 197 4.63 -12.50 -12.96
CA VAL A 197 5.66 -11.83 -13.78
C VAL A 197 5.60 -12.25 -15.25
N ASP A 198 4.72 -13.19 -15.58
CA ASP A 198 4.38 -13.66 -16.92
C ASP A 198 2.89 -14.10 -16.97
N GLY A 199 2.43 -14.49 -18.16
CA GLY A 199 1.05 -14.92 -18.40
C GLY A 199 0.09 -13.79 -18.77
N ASP A 200 -0.97 -14.10 -19.52
CA ASP A 200 -1.94 -13.11 -20.00
C ASP A 200 -2.95 -12.71 -18.91
N SER A 201 -2.53 -11.85 -17.99
CA SER A 201 -3.35 -11.37 -16.89
C SER A 201 -3.13 -9.89 -16.59
N VAL A 202 -4.12 -9.24 -15.97
CA VAL A 202 -3.95 -7.89 -15.43
C VAL A 202 -2.85 -7.85 -14.36
N GLN A 203 -2.68 -8.94 -13.59
CA GLN A 203 -1.67 -9.02 -12.54
C GLN A 203 -0.24 -8.93 -13.09
N CYS A 204 0.07 -9.68 -14.16
CA CYS A 204 1.36 -9.58 -14.85
C CYS A 204 1.61 -8.17 -15.38
N ARG A 205 0.59 -7.55 -15.98
CA ARG A 205 0.72 -6.21 -16.55
C ARG A 205 0.90 -5.14 -15.49
N ALA A 206 0.22 -5.26 -14.35
CA ALA A 206 0.39 -4.37 -13.21
C ALA A 206 1.77 -4.51 -12.57
N TYR A 207 2.31 -5.74 -12.48
CA TYR A 207 3.69 -5.96 -12.08
C TYR A 207 4.64 -5.14 -12.97
N HIS A 208 4.55 -5.31 -14.29
CA HIS A 208 5.42 -4.58 -15.22
C HIS A 208 5.16 -3.07 -15.29
N ALA A 209 3.93 -2.61 -15.07
CA ALA A 209 3.58 -1.20 -15.02
C ALA A 209 4.14 -0.49 -13.78
N SER A 210 4.49 -1.23 -12.73
CA SER A 210 4.87 -0.69 -11.42
C SER A 210 6.36 -0.37 -11.30
N PHE A 211 7.03 -0.87 -10.27
CA PHE A 211 8.44 -0.66 -10.01
C PHE A 211 9.39 -1.08 -11.15
N PRO A 212 9.11 -2.10 -11.99
CA PRO A 212 9.94 -2.37 -13.15
C PRO A 212 9.91 -1.21 -14.16
N ALA A 213 8.73 -0.69 -14.50
CA ALA A 213 8.62 0.48 -15.39
C ALA A 213 9.18 1.75 -14.76
N ALA A 214 9.05 1.94 -13.44
CA ALA A 214 9.71 3.03 -12.74
C ALA A 214 11.25 2.99 -12.88
N SER A 215 11.82 1.78 -12.96
CA SER A 215 13.26 1.59 -13.14
C SER A 215 13.71 1.67 -14.61
N ASP A 216 12.98 1.05 -15.54
CA ASP A 216 13.25 1.09 -16.99
C ASP A 216 11.93 1.00 -17.77
N ALA A 217 11.33 2.16 -18.01
CA ALA A 217 10.06 2.26 -18.73
C ALA A 217 10.15 1.77 -20.18
N ALA A 218 11.30 1.93 -20.86
CA ALA A 218 11.43 1.50 -22.25
C ALA A 218 11.43 -0.03 -22.37
N LEU A 219 11.99 -0.72 -21.38
CA LEU A 219 11.98 -2.18 -21.30
C LEU A 219 10.61 -2.71 -20.86
N HIS A 220 10.04 -2.17 -19.77
CA HIS A 220 8.92 -2.82 -19.08
C HIS A 220 7.53 -2.34 -19.50
N CYS A 221 7.36 -1.09 -19.96
CA CYS A 221 6.04 -0.61 -20.39
C CYS A 221 5.43 -1.44 -21.53
N PRO A 222 6.18 -1.92 -22.55
CA PRO A 222 5.62 -2.82 -23.56
C PRO A 222 4.97 -4.08 -22.97
N HIS A 223 5.52 -4.63 -21.88
CA HIS A 223 4.94 -5.81 -21.21
C HIS A 223 3.65 -5.47 -20.47
N ALA A 224 3.54 -4.23 -20.00
CA ALA A 224 2.33 -3.71 -19.39
C ALA A 224 1.28 -3.22 -20.40
N GLY A 225 1.55 -3.23 -21.71
CA GLY A 225 0.59 -2.84 -22.75
C GLY A 225 -0.56 -3.82 -22.94
N TYR A 226 -1.45 -3.61 -23.90
CA TYR A 226 -2.55 -4.55 -24.19
C TYR A 226 -2.03 -5.87 -24.82
N ASP A 227 -1.01 -5.80 -25.67
CA ASP A 227 -0.44 -6.98 -26.34
C ASP A 227 0.56 -7.77 -25.50
N GLY A 228 0.95 -7.23 -24.34
CA GLY A 228 1.85 -7.86 -23.36
C GLY A 228 3.30 -7.95 -23.74
N GLY A 229 3.69 -7.33 -24.87
CA GLY A 229 5.08 -7.30 -25.30
C GLY A 229 5.76 -8.67 -25.36
N GLY A 230 4.98 -9.75 -25.55
CA GLY A 230 5.46 -11.14 -25.54
C GLY A 230 5.81 -11.74 -24.16
N VAL A 231 5.58 -11.02 -23.06
CA VAL A 231 5.81 -11.48 -21.68
C VAL A 231 4.49 -11.79 -20.97
N CYS A 232 3.59 -10.81 -20.88
CA CYS A 232 2.24 -11.00 -20.34
C CYS A 232 1.30 -11.52 -21.43
N VAL A 233 1.57 -12.73 -21.90
CA VAL A 233 0.79 -13.42 -22.95
C VAL A 233 0.62 -14.89 -22.57
N ASP A 234 -0.37 -15.55 -23.14
CA ASP A 234 -0.57 -16.99 -22.90
C ASP A 234 0.67 -17.77 -23.33
N PRO A 235 1.17 -18.71 -22.49
CA PRO A 235 2.23 -19.61 -22.90
C PRO A 235 1.71 -20.49 -24.05
N ARG A 236 2.36 -20.35 -25.21
CA ARG A 236 2.08 -21.17 -26.39
C ARG A 236 2.46 -22.63 -26.19
#